data_AF-A0A9E5KQW3-F1
#
_entry.id   AF-A0A9E5KQW3-F1
#
_cell.length_a   1.000
_cell.length_b   1.000
_cell.length_c   1.000
_cell.angle_alpha   90.00
_cell.angle_beta   90.00
_cell.angle_gamma   90.00
#
_symmetry.space_group_name_H-M   'P 1'
#
loop_
_entity.id
_entity.type
_entity.pdbx_description
1 polymer ?
#
loop_
_entity_poly.entity_id
_entity_poly.type
_entity_poly.pdbx_seq_one_letter_code
_entity_poly.pdbx_strand_id
1 'polypeptide(L)'
;ALLEDRRNEVEGIRQTAQDAQRALEQRRIEALGTEKQAAQRMELAGRGLSEVSEQAASDSMRLAELEARINELTAQIDDTAERVAGAAEAANEAERGVMTASDARARTAEAAQQTRLAADRLREQTVSADREISRTSSHLASVDERERGLEEQLARIERRREPFIIELDAQRAARNQHVVRRMVALDEAVRLESDVHIHISDATSLGDRHAGLSRRLSELRDERTAVESRSRLLEEMQRAREGVDEAVREVVGDRDRFPSVLGILGDWIETEMADAAAAEAALGRDLELLVVDNGNSVLAVATTCATVRGRVTMASAELPAMYAPTRETRPGIEPVSATVRVRDAAATLVHRLLADTWVVTDLATALEASATTHAGARIVTRAGELVDALGRVTVGTPTGNGAGEGLLARRAELAQLTQRLSILAIEMELLEGEAAVLLARSDEARLRHRQVEDRLSNVRRGIIDAEYQRDRCEQMIQRVEHEQSTLSLE
;
A
#
# COMPACT_ATOMS: atom_id res chain seq x y z
N ALA A 1 241.37 75.25 -90.83
CA ALA A 1 240.92 76.56 -91.34
C ALA A 1 239.66 76.46 -92.19
N LEU A 2 239.54 75.61 -93.23
CA LEU A 2 238.44 75.78 -94.20
C LEU A 2 237.39 74.67 -94.31
N LEU A 3 237.47 73.59 -93.53
CA LEU A 3 236.50 72.48 -93.62
C LEU A 3 235.72 72.21 -92.33
N GLU A 4 236.10 72.91 -91.26
CA GLU A 4 235.31 72.99 -90.03
C GLU A 4 233.97 73.73 -90.26
N ASP A 5 233.92 74.76 -91.11
CA ASP A 5 232.71 75.58 -91.22
C ASP A 5 231.56 74.95 -92.02
N ARG A 6 231.83 74.27 -93.13
CA ARG A 6 230.74 73.86 -94.06
C ARG A 6 229.91 72.68 -93.60
N ARG A 7 230.39 71.82 -92.70
CA ARG A 7 229.60 70.65 -92.28
C ARG A 7 228.63 70.97 -91.14
N ASN A 8 228.98 71.97 -90.33
CA ASN A 8 228.09 72.57 -89.34
C ASN A 8 226.79 73.10 -89.97
N GLU A 9 226.82 73.56 -91.22
CA GLU A 9 225.63 74.07 -91.92
C GLU A 9 224.65 72.96 -92.35
N VAL A 10 225.18 71.80 -92.78
CA VAL A 10 224.36 70.63 -93.15
C VAL A 10 223.72 69.99 -91.91
N GLU A 11 224.37 70.14 -90.76
CA GLU A 11 223.83 69.73 -89.45
C GLU A 11 222.59 70.57 -89.08
N GLY A 12 222.55 71.85 -89.44
CA GLY A 12 221.40 72.73 -89.19
C GLY A 12 220.13 72.39 -90.00
N ILE A 13 220.26 72.04 -91.28
CA ILE A 13 219.10 71.74 -92.15
C ILE A 13 218.45 70.39 -91.79
N ARG A 14 219.25 69.41 -91.36
CA ARG A 14 218.70 68.09 -91.01
C ARG A 14 217.88 68.14 -89.72
N GLN A 15 218.27 68.97 -88.76
CA GLN A 15 217.62 69.10 -87.47
C GLN A 15 216.23 69.75 -87.59
N THR A 16 216.10 70.75 -88.46
CA THR A 16 214.81 71.41 -88.75
C THR A 16 213.79 70.50 -89.44
N ALA A 17 214.22 69.56 -90.29
CA ALA A 17 213.32 68.58 -90.92
C ALA A 17 212.79 67.51 -89.92
N GLN A 18 213.61 67.11 -88.93
CA GLN A 18 213.19 66.17 -87.88
C GLN A 18 212.11 66.76 -86.97
N ASP A 19 212.18 68.06 -86.67
CA ASP A 19 211.23 68.68 -85.75
C ASP A 19 209.85 68.90 -86.40
N ALA A 20 209.79 69.15 -87.72
CA ALA A 20 208.54 69.25 -88.45
C ALA A 20 207.82 67.90 -88.63
N GLN A 21 208.56 66.80 -88.87
CA GLN A 21 207.97 65.47 -89.02
C GLN A 21 207.32 64.98 -87.72
N ARG A 22 207.98 65.19 -86.57
CA ARG A 22 207.45 64.78 -85.26
C ARG A 22 206.17 65.53 -84.87
N ALA A 23 206.06 66.81 -85.21
CA ALA A 23 204.86 67.60 -84.94
C ALA A 23 203.61 67.11 -85.72
N LEU A 24 203.79 66.58 -86.94
CA LEU A 24 202.69 66.02 -87.74
C LEU A 24 202.24 64.63 -87.27
N GLU A 25 203.17 63.79 -86.83
CA GLU A 25 202.84 62.46 -86.28
C GLU A 25 202.04 62.56 -84.97
N GLN A 26 202.33 63.54 -84.12
CA GLN A 26 201.62 63.73 -82.86
C GLN A 26 200.17 64.19 -83.05
N ARG A 27 199.91 65.06 -84.04
CA ARG A 27 198.53 65.46 -84.43
C ARG A 27 197.71 64.31 -85.01
N ARG A 28 198.34 63.37 -85.73
CA ARG A 28 197.66 62.20 -86.29
C ARG A 28 197.16 61.25 -85.20
N ILE A 29 197.91 61.09 -84.11
CA ILE A 29 197.54 60.18 -83.01
C ILE A 29 196.36 60.74 -82.20
N GLU A 30 196.31 62.05 -81.96
CA GLU A 30 195.18 62.68 -81.25
C GLU A 30 193.86 62.56 -82.03
N ALA A 31 193.90 62.70 -83.36
CA ALA A 31 192.72 62.54 -84.22
C ALA A 31 192.16 61.11 -84.24
N LEU A 32 193.02 60.09 -84.11
CA LEU A 32 192.61 58.68 -84.00
C LEU A 32 191.96 58.36 -82.64
N GLY A 33 192.30 59.12 -81.59
CA GLY A 33 191.69 58.99 -80.27
C GLY A 33 190.25 59.48 -80.22
N THR A 34 189.94 60.58 -80.92
CA THR A 34 188.60 61.17 -80.95
C THR A 34 187.61 60.36 -81.79
N GLU A 35 188.08 59.73 -82.87
CA GLU A 35 187.26 58.83 -83.70
C GLU A 35 186.76 57.60 -82.92
N LYS A 36 187.63 57.00 -82.10
CA LYS A 36 187.28 55.80 -81.32
C LYS A 36 186.23 56.06 -80.23
N GLN A 37 186.24 57.25 -79.63
CA GLN A 37 185.23 57.62 -78.61
C GLN A 37 183.84 57.86 -79.20
N ALA A 38 183.75 58.33 -80.45
CA ALA A 38 182.47 58.56 -81.12
C ALA A 38 181.77 57.23 -81.49
N ALA A 39 182.53 56.24 -81.97
CA ALA A 39 181.99 54.93 -82.34
C ALA A 39 181.34 54.18 -81.16
N GLN A 40 181.91 54.30 -79.97
CA GLN A 40 181.43 53.57 -78.79
C GLN A 40 180.10 54.12 -78.22
N ARG A 41 179.78 55.39 -78.47
CA ARG A 41 178.49 56.00 -78.06
C ARG A 41 177.30 55.54 -78.90
N MET A 42 177.51 55.23 -80.18
CA MET A 42 176.43 54.73 -81.04
C MET A 42 175.96 53.33 -80.65
N GLU A 43 176.85 52.45 -80.17
CA GLU A 43 176.47 51.07 -79.81
C GLU A 43 175.55 51.01 -78.58
N LEU A 44 175.77 51.88 -77.58
CA LEU A 44 174.95 51.94 -76.36
C LEU A 44 173.53 52.46 -76.63
N ALA A 45 173.37 53.40 -77.57
CA ALA A 45 172.05 53.91 -77.94
C ALA A 45 171.20 52.86 -78.69
N GLY A 46 171.84 51.94 -79.42
CA GLY A 46 171.14 50.88 -80.15
C GLY A 46 170.50 49.81 -79.27
N ARG A 47 171.11 49.46 -78.13
CA ARG A 47 170.55 48.44 -77.21
C ARG A 47 169.30 48.92 -76.47
N GLY A 48 169.23 50.20 -76.10
CA GLY A 48 168.07 50.76 -75.37
C GLY A 48 166.76 50.79 -76.16
N LEU A 49 166.82 50.75 -77.50
CA LEU A 49 165.61 50.78 -78.33
C LEU A 49 164.93 49.40 -78.45
N SER A 50 165.68 48.31 -78.28
CA SER A 50 165.17 46.95 -78.44
C SER A 50 164.27 46.53 -77.27
N GLU A 51 164.67 46.86 -76.04
CA GLU A 51 163.93 46.47 -74.81
C GLU A 51 162.54 47.12 -74.71
N VAL A 52 162.40 48.36 -75.17
CA VAL A 52 161.10 49.07 -75.12
C VAL A 52 160.07 48.46 -76.07
N SER A 53 160.52 47.86 -77.19
CA SER A 53 159.59 47.26 -78.17
C SER A 53 158.99 45.94 -77.70
N GLU A 54 159.72 45.15 -76.91
CA GLU A 54 159.23 43.87 -76.38
C GLU A 54 158.19 44.07 -75.26
N GLN A 55 158.33 45.11 -74.45
CA GLN A 55 157.37 45.43 -73.38
C GLN A 55 155.96 45.76 -73.93
N ALA A 56 155.88 46.49 -75.05
CA ALA A 56 154.62 46.90 -75.66
C ALA A 56 153.81 45.72 -76.24
N ALA A 57 154.48 44.66 -76.71
CA ALA A 57 153.82 43.47 -77.24
C ALA A 57 153.12 42.65 -76.13
N SER A 58 153.68 42.60 -74.92
CA SER A 58 153.12 41.85 -73.78
C SER A 58 151.80 42.42 -73.28
N ASP A 59 151.65 43.74 -73.27
CA ASP A 59 150.44 44.39 -72.74
C ASP A 59 149.23 44.23 -73.68
N SER A 60 149.45 44.14 -74.99
CA SER A 60 148.38 43.91 -75.98
C SER A 60 147.71 42.53 -75.83
N MET A 61 148.42 41.51 -75.35
CA MET A 61 147.84 40.17 -75.15
C MET A 61 146.89 40.10 -73.94
N ARG A 62 147.18 40.83 -72.86
CA ARG A 62 146.34 40.85 -71.64
C ARG A 62 144.98 41.52 -71.87
N LEU A 63 144.92 42.49 -72.77
CA LEU A 63 143.67 43.19 -73.13
C LEU A 63 142.68 42.23 -73.82
N ALA A 64 143.16 41.38 -74.73
CA ALA A 64 142.32 40.43 -75.45
C ALA A 64 141.71 39.35 -74.54
N GLU A 65 142.41 38.94 -73.47
CA GLU A 65 141.92 37.95 -72.51
C GLU A 65 140.75 38.49 -71.65
N LEU A 66 140.81 39.77 -71.27
CA LEU A 66 139.75 40.42 -70.49
C LEU A 66 138.46 40.63 -71.30
N GLU A 67 138.58 40.94 -72.59
CA GLU A 67 137.41 41.10 -73.47
C GLU A 67 136.63 39.78 -73.65
N ALA A 68 137.32 38.64 -73.74
CA ALA A 68 136.67 37.33 -73.83
C ALA A 68 135.85 36.99 -72.56
N ARG A 69 136.36 37.37 -71.38
CA ARG A 69 135.71 37.08 -70.09
C ARG A 69 134.43 37.88 -69.87
N ILE A 70 134.36 39.10 -70.40
CA ILE A 70 133.15 39.95 -70.30
C ILE A 70 132.00 39.32 -71.08
N ASN A 71 132.25 38.84 -72.30
CA ASN A 71 131.22 38.24 -73.15
C ASN A 71 130.60 36.97 -72.55
N GLU A 72 131.40 36.13 -71.87
CA GLU A 72 130.90 34.92 -71.20
C GLU A 72 129.95 35.23 -70.03
N LEU A 73 130.26 36.27 -69.24
CA LEU A 73 129.41 36.69 -68.12
C LEU A 73 128.10 37.32 -68.58
N THR A 74 128.08 38.00 -69.72
CA THR A 74 126.84 38.57 -70.28
C THR A 74 125.84 37.48 -70.66
N ALA A 75 126.29 36.40 -71.30
CA ALA A 75 125.41 35.29 -71.69
C ALA A 75 124.79 34.54 -70.49
N GLN A 76 125.49 34.44 -69.36
CA GLN A 76 124.97 33.80 -68.15
C GLN A 76 123.87 34.64 -67.47
N ILE A 77 123.93 35.96 -67.57
CA ILE A 77 122.91 36.85 -66.99
C ILE A 77 121.58 36.69 -67.74
N ASP A 78 121.63 36.61 -69.08
CA ASP A 78 120.42 36.48 -69.90
C ASP A 78 119.68 35.14 -69.65
N ASP A 79 120.38 34.01 -69.52
CA ASP A 79 119.77 32.70 -69.17
C ASP A 79 119.10 32.72 -67.79
N THR A 80 119.71 33.38 -66.80
CA THR A 80 119.11 33.49 -65.46
C THR A 80 117.87 34.37 -65.44
N ALA A 81 117.80 35.40 -66.28
CA ALA A 81 116.64 36.28 -66.37
C ALA A 81 115.41 35.53 -66.92
N GLU A 82 115.60 34.67 -67.92
CA GLU A 82 114.50 33.90 -68.53
C GLU A 82 113.91 32.85 -67.57
N ARG A 83 114.76 32.20 -66.76
CA ARG A 83 114.31 31.24 -65.72
C ARG A 83 113.53 31.89 -64.58
N VAL A 84 113.84 33.13 -64.22
CA VAL A 84 113.10 33.88 -63.18
C VAL A 84 111.70 34.27 -63.66
N ALA A 85 111.55 34.65 -64.93
CA ALA A 85 110.25 34.99 -65.51
C ALA A 85 109.28 33.79 -65.50
N GLY A 86 109.74 32.60 -65.89
CA GLY A 86 108.92 31.38 -65.88
C GLY A 86 108.47 30.93 -64.48
N ALA A 87 109.32 31.14 -63.45
CA ALA A 87 108.97 30.81 -62.07
C ALA A 87 107.91 31.77 -61.47
N ALA A 88 107.92 33.04 -61.88
CA ALA A 88 106.95 34.04 -61.41
C ALA A 88 105.52 33.78 -61.93
N GLU A 89 105.37 33.32 -63.17
CA GLU A 89 104.05 32.97 -63.72
C GLU A 89 103.43 31.74 -63.03
N ALA A 90 104.23 30.70 -62.76
CA ALA A 90 103.76 29.50 -62.05
C ALA A 90 103.33 29.79 -60.60
N ALA A 91 104.01 30.71 -59.91
CA ALA A 91 103.65 31.12 -58.55
C ALA A 91 102.29 31.83 -58.49
N ASN A 92 102.01 32.73 -59.45
CA ASN A 92 100.74 33.46 -59.50
C ASN A 92 99.53 32.56 -59.79
N GLU A 93 99.70 31.49 -60.57
CA GLU A 93 98.63 30.51 -60.84
C GLU A 93 98.32 29.67 -59.59
N ALA A 94 99.36 29.26 -58.84
CA ALA A 94 99.22 28.51 -57.60
C ALA A 94 98.53 29.33 -56.48
N GLU A 95 98.85 30.63 -56.36
CA GLU A 95 98.20 31.52 -55.38
C GLU A 95 96.69 31.68 -55.65
N ARG A 96 96.28 31.79 -56.92
CA ARG A 96 94.86 31.83 -57.31
C ARG A 96 94.14 30.50 -56.98
N GLY A 97 94.80 29.36 -57.16
CA GLY A 97 94.29 28.05 -56.76
C GLY A 97 94.10 27.90 -55.24
N VAL A 98 95.03 28.41 -54.44
CA VAL A 98 94.93 28.35 -52.97
C VAL A 98 93.78 29.21 -52.45
N MET A 99 93.57 30.41 -53.01
CA MET A 99 92.49 31.30 -52.59
C MET A 99 91.10 30.67 -52.83
N THR A 100 90.87 30.10 -54.02
CA THR A 100 89.59 29.46 -54.35
C THR A 100 89.32 28.21 -53.50
N ALA A 101 90.34 27.41 -53.21
CA ALA A 101 90.24 26.27 -52.31
C ALA A 101 89.97 26.69 -50.85
N SER A 102 90.57 27.81 -50.40
CA SER A 102 90.33 28.39 -49.07
C SER A 102 88.88 28.84 -48.90
N ASP A 103 88.32 29.55 -49.88
CA ASP A 103 86.93 30.00 -49.85
C ASP A 103 85.92 28.85 -49.89
N ALA A 104 86.19 27.80 -50.67
CA ALA A 104 85.35 26.60 -50.68
C ALA A 104 85.39 25.87 -49.32
N ARG A 105 86.57 25.78 -48.69
CA ARG A 105 86.74 25.19 -47.36
C ARG A 105 86.00 25.99 -46.29
N ALA A 106 86.04 27.32 -46.33
CA ALA A 106 85.31 28.17 -45.39
C ALA A 106 83.79 27.94 -45.46
N ARG A 107 83.21 27.89 -46.67
CA ARG A 107 81.76 27.64 -46.86
C ARG A 107 81.34 26.24 -46.37
N THR A 108 82.14 25.21 -46.66
CA THR A 108 81.85 23.86 -46.17
C THR A 108 81.97 23.74 -44.64
N ALA A 109 82.91 24.46 -44.03
CA ALA A 109 83.06 24.50 -42.58
C ALA A 109 81.86 25.19 -41.90
N GLU A 110 81.38 26.31 -42.43
CA GLU A 110 80.18 26.99 -41.93
C GLU A 110 78.93 26.12 -42.07
N ALA A 111 78.72 25.48 -43.23
CA ALA A 111 77.59 24.57 -43.44
C ALA A 111 77.64 23.36 -42.49
N ALA A 112 78.82 22.79 -42.26
CA ALA A 112 79.02 21.69 -41.31
C ALA A 112 78.74 22.12 -39.87
N GLN A 113 79.16 23.33 -39.47
CA GLN A 113 78.90 23.87 -38.13
C GLN A 113 77.41 24.16 -37.91
N GLN A 114 76.69 24.72 -38.89
CA GLN A 114 75.25 24.92 -38.80
C GLN A 114 74.49 23.60 -38.71
N THR A 115 74.88 22.60 -39.51
CA THR A 115 74.27 21.26 -39.47
C THR A 115 74.51 20.57 -38.13
N ARG A 116 75.71 20.73 -37.55
CA ARG A 116 76.04 20.19 -36.22
C ARG A 116 75.22 20.83 -35.11
N LEU A 117 75.09 22.15 -35.12
CA LEU A 117 74.25 22.88 -34.15
C LEU A 117 72.77 22.50 -34.30
N ALA A 118 72.27 22.30 -35.52
CA ALA A 118 70.91 21.83 -35.76
C ALA A 118 70.70 20.39 -35.25
N ALA A 119 71.67 19.50 -35.48
CA ALA A 119 71.63 18.12 -34.99
C ALA A 119 71.68 18.05 -33.45
N ASP A 120 72.50 18.89 -32.80
CA ASP A 120 72.58 18.93 -31.34
C ASP A 120 71.28 19.50 -30.72
N ARG A 121 70.65 20.52 -31.34
CA ARG A 121 69.31 20.99 -30.93
C ARG A 121 68.23 19.91 -31.08
N LEU A 122 68.23 19.18 -32.19
CA LEU A 122 67.28 18.07 -32.39
C LEU A 122 67.49 16.96 -31.37
N ARG A 123 68.76 16.64 -31.02
CA ARG A 123 69.08 15.67 -29.96
C ARG A 123 68.56 16.12 -28.60
N GLU A 124 68.78 17.38 -28.22
CA GLU A 124 68.25 17.93 -26.97
C GLU A 124 66.71 17.87 -26.94
N GLN A 125 66.04 18.21 -28.05
CA GLN A 125 64.59 18.10 -28.19
C GLN A 125 64.09 16.64 -28.07
N THR A 126 64.77 15.67 -28.68
CA THR A 126 64.40 14.25 -28.52
C THR A 126 64.60 13.77 -27.08
N VAL A 127 65.69 14.16 -26.42
CA VAL A 127 65.93 13.78 -25.02
C VAL A 127 64.92 14.45 -24.08
N SER A 128 64.51 15.70 -24.35
CA SER A 128 63.44 16.33 -23.57
C SER A 128 62.09 15.67 -23.81
N ALA A 129 61.76 15.33 -25.06
CA ALA A 129 60.53 14.63 -25.41
C ALA A 129 60.48 13.23 -24.75
N ASP A 130 61.57 12.45 -24.78
CA ASP A 130 61.65 11.14 -24.13
C ASP A 130 61.48 11.23 -22.60
N ARG A 131 62.03 12.28 -21.98
CA ARG A 131 61.82 12.55 -20.55
C ARG A 131 60.37 12.89 -20.26
N GLU A 132 59.70 13.67 -21.11
CA GLU A 132 58.27 13.99 -20.98
C GLU A 132 57.38 12.75 -21.20
N ILE A 133 57.67 11.93 -22.22
CA ILE A 133 56.98 10.65 -22.46
C ILE A 133 57.14 9.71 -21.26
N SER A 134 58.35 9.60 -20.70
CA SER A 134 58.61 8.75 -19.52
C SER A 134 57.89 9.26 -18.27
N ARG A 135 57.86 10.59 -18.06
CA ARG A 135 57.10 11.21 -16.95
C ARG A 135 55.61 10.97 -17.09
N THR A 136 55.05 11.24 -18.27
CA THR A 136 53.61 11.05 -18.55
C THR A 136 53.21 9.58 -18.47
N SER A 137 54.03 8.66 -18.98
CA SER A 137 53.79 7.21 -18.88
C SER A 137 53.83 6.72 -17.43
N SER A 138 54.79 7.21 -16.63
CA SER A 138 54.86 6.87 -15.19
C SER A 138 53.67 7.45 -14.43
N HIS A 139 53.22 8.66 -14.80
CA HIS A 139 52.02 9.26 -14.22
C HIS A 139 50.76 8.48 -14.59
N LEU A 140 50.61 8.10 -15.86
CA LEU A 140 49.51 7.27 -16.36
C LEU A 140 49.45 5.93 -15.61
N ALA A 141 50.59 5.24 -15.47
CA ALA A 141 50.66 3.98 -14.73
C ALA A 141 50.26 4.14 -13.25
N SER A 142 50.65 5.26 -12.61
CA SER A 142 50.23 5.56 -11.23
C SER A 142 48.74 5.87 -11.11
N VAL A 143 48.13 6.51 -12.11
CA VAL A 143 46.69 6.77 -12.15
C VAL A 143 45.92 5.47 -12.39
N ASP A 144 46.37 4.63 -13.32
CA ASP A 144 45.80 3.30 -13.61
C ASP A 144 45.75 2.41 -12.36
N GLU A 145 46.85 2.37 -11.59
CA GLU A 145 46.90 1.59 -10.35
C GLU A 145 45.95 2.16 -9.28
N ARG A 146 45.81 3.48 -9.23
CA ARG A 146 44.88 4.16 -8.33
C ARG A 146 43.43 3.92 -8.73
N GLU A 147 43.13 3.90 -10.03
CA GLU A 147 41.83 3.56 -10.59
C GLU A 147 41.44 2.13 -10.22
N ARG A 148 42.32 1.14 -10.48
CA ARG A 148 42.09 -0.26 -10.06
C ARG A 148 41.87 -0.40 -8.56
N GLY A 149 42.67 0.29 -7.75
CA GLY A 149 42.49 0.29 -6.30
C GLY A 149 41.14 0.87 -5.86
N LEU A 150 40.67 1.92 -6.51
CA LEU A 150 39.35 2.50 -6.27
C LEU A 150 38.23 1.56 -6.75
N GLU A 151 38.36 0.92 -7.91
CA GLU A 151 37.39 -0.06 -8.42
C GLU A 151 37.24 -1.25 -7.46
N GLU A 152 38.34 -1.79 -6.93
CA GLU A 152 38.30 -2.88 -5.95
C GLU A 152 37.64 -2.45 -4.64
N GLN A 153 37.87 -1.22 -4.18
CA GLN A 153 37.21 -0.65 -3.01
C GLN A 153 35.70 -0.51 -3.25
N LEU A 154 35.31 0.00 -4.42
CA LEU A 154 33.91 0.18 -4.82
C LEU A 154 33.19 -1.17 -4.87
N ALA A 155 33.78 -2.19 -5.52
CA ALA A 155 33.24 -3.54 -5.59
C ALA A 155 33.17 -4.24 -4.21
N ARG A 156 34.02 -3.85 -3.25
CA ARG A 156 33.97 -4.36 -1.87
C ARG A 156 32.82 -3.71 -1.08
N ILE A 157 32.62 -2.40 -1.25
CA ILE A 157 31.49 -1.67 -0.64
C ILE A 157 30.16 -2.18 -1.21
N GLU A 158 30.06 -2.37 -2.52
CA GLU A 158 28.86 -2.92 -3.17
C GLU A 158 28.49 -4.30 -2.61
N ARG A 159 29.46 -5.23 -2.52
CA ARG A 159 29.25 -6.55 -1.92
C ARG A 159 28.85 -6.49 -0.44
N ARG A 160 29.34 -5.50 0.32
CA ARG A 160 28.89 -5.28 1.72
C ARG A 160 27.48 -4.70 1.77
N ARG A 161 27.04 -3.90 0.80
CA ARG A 161 25.70 -3.27 0.77
C ARG A 161 24.58 -4.21 0.33
N GLU A 162 24.87 -5.18 -0.53
CA GLU A 162 23.89 -6.11 -1.10
C GLU A 162 23.03 -6.87 -0.07
N PRO A 163 23.57 -7.46 1.03
CA PRO A 163 22.74 -8.11 2.04
C PRO A 163 21.76 -7.15 2.74
N PHE A 164 22.14 -5.90 2.97
CA PHE A 164 21.25 -4.90 3.57
C PHE A 164 20.06 -4.57 2.65
N ILE A 165 20.28 -4.52 1.33
CA ILE A 165 19.20 -4.27 0.36
C ILE A 165 18.20 -5.43 0.40
N ILE A 166 18.68 -6.67 0.36
CA ILE A 166 17.84 -7.88 0.41
C ILE A 166 17.05 -7.93 1.72
N GLU A 167 17.69 -7.64 2.86
CA GLU A 167 17.03 -7.60 4.15
C GLU A 167 15.97 -6.49 4.23
N LEU A 168 16.28 -5.28 3.75
CA LEU A 168 15.31 -4.17 3.70
C LEU A 168 14.09 -4.51 2.86
N ASP A 169 14.29 -5.09 1.67
CA ASP A 169 13.18 -5.47 0.80
C ASP A 169 12.32 -6.55 1.45
N ALA A 170 12.92 -7.54 2.11
CA ALA A 170 12.20 -8.56 2.87
C ALA A 170 11.38 -7.96 4.02
N GLN A 171 11.96 -7.06 4.82
CA GLN A 171 11.25 -6.40 5.93
C GLN A 171 10.15 -5.46 5.44
N ARG A 172 10.38 -4.72 4.36
CA ARG A 172 9.36 -3.85 3.73
C ARG A 172 8.19 -4.66 3.18
N ALA A 173 8.48 -5.80 2.54
CA ALA A 173 7.44 -6.72 2.06
C ALA A 173 6.63 -7.30 3.23
N ALA A 174 7.28 -7.77 4.30
CA ALA A 174 6.63 -8.27 5.50
C ALA A 174 5.76 -7.20 6.18
N ARG A 175 6.28 -5.98 6.36
CA ARG A 175 5.53 -4.83 6.88
C ARG A 175 4.28 -4.56 6.05
N ASN A 176 4.41 -4.50 4.72
CA ASN A 176 3.27 -4.26 3.82
C ASN A 176 2.23 -5.38 3.92
N GLN A 177 2.65 -6.63 4.09
CA GLN A 177 1.75 -7.75 4.33
C GLN A 177 0.96 -7.57 5.64
N HIS A 178 1.61 -7.13 6.72
CA HIS A 178 0.94 -6.85 8.00
C HIS A 178 -0.01 -5.66 7.93
N VAL A 179 0.34 -4.61 7.16
CA VAL A 179 -0.56 -3.47 6.88
C VAL A 179 -1.83 -3.94 6.17
N VAL A 180 -1.70 -4.78 5.14
CA VAL A 180 -2.86 -5.30 4.40
C VAL A 180 -3.71 -6.21 5.30
N ARG A 181 -3.09 -7.13 6.07
CA ARG A 181 -3.83 -7.99 7.01
C ARG A 181 -4.63 -7.16 8.02
N ARG A 182 -4.02 -6.11 8.58
CA ARG A 182 -4.69 -5.18 9.50
C ARG A 182 -5.87 -4.46 8.84
N MET A 183 -5.69 -4.00 7.61
CA MET A 183 -6.76 -3.30 6.87
C MET A 183 -7.96 -4.22 6.61
N VAL A 184 -7.72 -5.47 6.19
CA VAL A 184 -8.78 -6.47 6.01
C VAL A 184 -9.49 -6.78 7.33
N ALA A 185 -8.74 -6.97 8.41
CA ALA A 185 -9.32 -7.23 9.73
C ALA A 185 -10.13 -6.04 10.27
N LEU A 186 -9.71 -4.80 10.00
CA LEU A 186 -10.48 -3.60 10.34
C LEU A 186 -11.82 -3.53 9.60
N ASP A 187 -11.82 -3.79 8.28
CA ASP A 187 -13.06 -3.83 7.49
C ASP A 187 -14.01 -4.92 7.99
N GLU A 188 -13.47 -6.11 8.31
CA GLU A 188 -14.24 -7.20 8.89
C GLU A 188 -14.80 -6.83 10.28
N ALA A 189 -14.01 -6.17 11.14
CA ALA A 189 -14.46 -5.73 12.46
C ALA A 189 -15.63 -4.73 12.36
N VAL A 190 -15.56 -3.76 11.43
CA VAL A 190 -16.65 -2.79 11.21
C VAL A 190 -17.94 -3.49 10.78
N ARG A 191 -17.86 -4.49 9.90
CA ARG A 191 -19.03 -5.28 9.49
C ARG A 191 -19.62 -6.07 10.66
N LEU A 192 -18.77 -6.77 11.41
CA LEU A 192 -19.20 -7.55 12.58
C LEU A 192 -19.80 -6.65 13.68
N GLU A 193 -19.28 -5.43 13.88
CA GLU A 193 -19.87 -4.45 14.81
C GLU A 193 -21.29 -4.06 14.41
N SER A 194 -21.52 -3.84 13.10
CA SER A 194 -22.88 -3.60 12.57
C SER A 194 -23.79 -4.80 12.80
N ASP A 195 -23.32 -6.02 12.55
CA ASP A 195 -24.08 -7.26 12.76
C ASP A 195 -24.43 -7.46 14.24
N VAL A 196 -23.49 -7.16 15.15
CA VAL A 196 -23.74 -7.18 16.61
C VAL A 196 -24.89 -6.24 16.96
N HIS A 197 -24.90 -5.02 16.43
CA HIS A 197 -25.96 -4.05 16.72
C HIS A 197 -27.34 -4.54 16.24
N ILE A 198 -27.41 -5.09 15.04
CA ILE A 198 -28.64 -5.68 14.49
C ILE A 198 -29.12 -6.83 15.38
N HIS A 199 -28.24 -7.76 15.74
CA HIS A 199 -28.60 -8.92 16.55
C HIS A 199 -29.04 -8.55 17.98
N ILE A 200 -28.43 -7.53 18.59
CA ILE A 200 -28.89 -7.00 19.89
C ILE A 200 -30.32 -6.47 19.73
N SER A 201 -30.59 -5.68 18.71
CA SER A 201 -31.93 -5.11 18.48
C SER A 201 -32.97 -6.19 18.19
N ASP A 202 -32.61 -7.24 17.46
CA ASP A 202 -33.49 -8.37 17.20
C ASP A 202 -33.81 -9.11 18.50
N ALA A 203 -32.79 -9.42 19.30
CA ALA A 203 -32.93 -10.13 20.56
C ALA A 203 -33.77 -9.36 21.59
N THR A 204 -33.60 -8.02 21.68
CA THR A 204 -34.45 -7.18 22.55
C THR A 204 -35.89 -7.17 22.06
N SER A 205 -36.13 -6.98 20.77
CA SER A 205 -37.49 -6.96 20.22
C SER A 205 -38.25 -8.28 20.42
N LEU A 206 -37.56 -9.42 20.31
CA LEU A 206 -38.13 -10.74 20.58
C LEU A 206 -38.40 -10.93 22.08
N GLY A 207 -37.50 -10.45 22.94
CA GLY A 207 -37.68 -10.44 24.38
C GLY A 207 -38.90 -9.63 24.82
N ASP A 208 -39.09 -8.44 24.26
CA ASP A 208 -40.24 -7.57 24.56
C ASP A 208 -41.56 -8.20 24.13
N ARG A 209 -41.61 -8.82 22.95
CA ARG A 209 -42.81 -9.54 22.47
C ARG A 209 -43.13 -10.74 23.37
N HIS A 210 -42.12 -11.52 23.75
CA HIS A 210 -42.30 -12.64 24.67
C HIS A 210 -42.82 -12.16 26.04
N ALA A 211 -42.27 -11.07 26.58
CA ALA A 211 -42.75 -10.46 27.82
C ALA A 211 -44.20 -9.94 27.71
N GLY A 212 -44.58 -9.41 26.55
CA GLY A 212 -45.95 -9.03 26.23
C GLY A 212 -46.91 -10.22 26.26
N LEU A 213 -46.59 -11.30 25.56
CA LEU A 213 -47.40 -12.53 25.57
C LEU A 213 -47.48 -13.15 26.97
N SER A 214 -46.37 -13.15 27.71
CA SER A 214 -46.32 -13.70 29.08
C SER A 214 -47.28 -12.95 30.01
N ARG A 215 -47.36 -11.62 29.89
CA ARG A 215 -48.34 -10.81 30.64
C ARG A 215 -49.77 -11.15 30.23
N ARG A 216 -50.04 -11.26 28.93
CA ARG A 216 -51.37 -11.61 28.43
C ARG A 216 -51.82 -12.99 28.89
N LEU A 217 -50.91 -13.96 28.90
CA LEU A 217 -51.18 -15.30 29.45
C LEU A 217 -51.49 -15.27 30.95
N SER A 218 -50.81 -14.40 31.73
CA SER A 218 -51.15 -14.22 33.14
C SER A 218 -52.56 -13.66 33.31
N GLU A 219 -52.93 -12.63 32.56
CA GLU A 219 -54.28 -12.03 32.60
C GLU A 219 -55.36 -13.07 32.28
N LEU A 220 -55.16 -13.90 31.24
CA LEU A 220 -56.11 -14.95 30.86
C LEU A 220 -56.19 -16.07 31.91
N ARG A 221 -55.08 -16.40 32.59
CA ARG A 221 -55.08 -17.37 33.70
C ARG A 221 -55.87 -16.86 34.90
N ASP A 222 -55.74 -15.57 35.21
CA ASP A 222 -56.50 -14.93 36.27
C ASP A 222 -58.00 -14.91 35.93
N GLU A 223 -58.35 -14.53 34.69
CA GLU A 223 -59.74 -14.58 34.19
C GLU A 223 -60.30 -16.00 34.25
N ARG A 224 -59.56 -16.99 33.75
CA ARG A 224 -59.96 -18.41 33.81
C ARG A 224 -60.21 -18.85 35.24
N THR A 225 -59.35 -18.49 36.19
CA THR A 225 -59.51 -18.86 37.61
C THR A 225 -60.78 -18.25 38.21
N ALA A 226 -61.09 -16.99 37.87
CA ALA A 226 -62.33 -16.34 38.32
C ALA A 226 -63.58 -17.03 37.74
N VAL A 227 -63.58 -17.32 36.43
CA VAL A 227 -64.68 -18.00 35.74
C VAL A 227 -64.85 -19.44 36.28
N GLU A 228 -63.76 -20.18 36.48
CA GLU A 228 -63.81 -21.53 37.07
C GLU A 228 -64.38 -21.51 38.49
N SER A 229 -64.00 -20.53 39.32
CA SER A 229 -64.52 -20.39 40.68
C SER A 229 -66.03 -20.17 40.68
N ARG A 230 -66.54 -19.24 39.84
CA ARG A 230 -67.98 -18.99 39.70
C ARG A 230 -68.72 -20.21 39.14
N SER A 231 -68.16 -20.88 38.12
CA SER A 231 -68.73 -22.10 37.55
C SER A 231 -68.86 -23.20 38.61
N ARG A 232 -67.80 -23.46 39.39
CA ARG A 232 -67.82 -24.48 40.46
C ARG A 232 -68.87 -24.15 41.53
N LEU A 233 -68.96 -22.89 41.94
CA LEU A 233 -70.00 -22.46 42.88
C LEU A 233 -71.40 -22.74 42.33
N LEU A 234 -71.69 -22.35 41.09
CA LEU A 234 -73.00 -22.60 40.47
C LEU A 234 -73.29 -24.10 40.30
N GLU A 235 -72.28 -24.89 39.96
CA GLU A 235 -72.41 -26.36 39.91
C GLU A 235 -72.72 -26.96 41.29
N GLU A 236 -72.06 -26.48 42.35
CA GLU A 236 -72.34 -26.90 43.74
C GLU A 236 -73.77 -26.53 44.14
N MET A 237 -74.21 -25.30 43.87
CA MET A 237 -75.58 -24.86 44.11
C MET A 237 -76.60 -25.71 43.33
N GLN A 238 -76.31 -26.05 42.06
CA GLN A 238 -77.16 -26.89 41.23
C GLN A 238 -77.23 -28.33 41.76
N ARG A 239 -76.10 -28.92 42.17
CA ARG A 239 -76.06 -30.27 42.79
C ARG A 239 -76.82 -30.30 44.12
N ALA A 240 -76.71 -29.25 44.92
CA ALA A 240 -77.45 -29.09 46.17
C ALA A 240 -78.96 -28.78 45.96
N ARG A 241 -79.39 -28.55 44.71
CA ARG A 241 -80.73 -28.07 44.33
C ARG A 241 -81.12 -26.84 45.17
N GLU A 242 -80.19 -25.92 45.37
CA GLU A 242 -80.43 -24.73 46.18
C GLU A 242 -81.53 -23.87 45.55
N GLY A 243 -82.49 -23.42 46.37
CA GLY A 243 -83.67 -22.70 45.91
C GLY A 243 -84.88 -23.59 45.57
N VAL A 244 -84.75 -24.92 45.64
CA VAL A 244 -85.87 -25.87 45.59
C VAL A 244 -86.35 -26.19 47.00
N ASP A 245 -87.66 -26.31 47.21
CA ASP A 245 -88.25 -26.65 48.51
C ASP A 245 -87.71 -28.00 49.05
N GLU A 246 -87.52 -28.09 50.37
CA GLU A 246 -86.97 -29.28 51.04
C GLU A 246 -87.79 -30.54 50.74
N ALA A 247 -89.12 -30.43 50.68
CA ALA A 247 -89.98 -31.57 50.38
C ALA A 247 -89.76 -32.11 48.96
N VAL A 248 -89.52 -31.21 48.01
CA VAL A 248 -89.24 -31.58 46.61
C VAL A 248 -87.84 -32.22 46.51
N ARG A 249 -86.85 -31.71 47.27
CA ARG A 249 -85.51 -32.32 47.34
C ARG A 249 -85.53 -33.72 47.96
N GLU A 250 -86.30 -33.93 49.04
CA GLU A 250 -86.48 -35.26 49.65
C GLU A 250 -87.03 -36.27 48.64
N VAL A 251 -88.10 -35.91 47.91
CA VAL A 251 -88.75 -36.80 46.95
C VAL A 251 -87.83 -37.15 45.76
N VAL A 252 -87.09 -36.17 45.24
CA VAL A 252 -86.20 -36.40 44.08
C VAL A 252 -84.90 -37.12 44.48
N GLY A 253 -84.46 -36.96 45.73
CA GLY A 253 -83.26 -37.61 46.26
C GLY A 253 -83.46 -39.10 46.55
N ASP A 254 -84.67 -39.52 46.94
CA ASP A 254 -85.00 -40.89 47.33
C ASP A 254 -85.65 -41.68 46.18
N ARG A 255 -84.83 -42.06 45.19
CA ARG A 255 -85.30 -42.80 43.99
C ARG A 255 -85.85 -44.19 44.30
N ASP A 256 -85.45 -44.81 45.41
CA ASP A 256 -85.94 -46.14 45.79
C ASP A 256 -87.37 -46.05 46.33
N ARG A 257 -87.68 -45.00 47.10
CA ARG A 257 -89.03 -44.72 47.60
C ARG A 257 -89.94 -44.13 46.52
N PHE A 258 -89.37 -43.40 45.55
CA PHE A 258 -90.11 -42.72 44.48
C PHE A 258 -89.64 -43.09 43.06
N PRO A 259 -89.72 -44.37 42.65
CA PRO A 259 -89.15 -44.83 41.37
C PRO A 259 -89.85 -44.25 40.14
N SER A 260 -91.12 -43.85 40.24
CA SER A 260 -91.89 -43.25 39.16
C SER A 260 -91.68 -41.75 39.00
N VAL A 261 -90.90 -41.10 39.88
CA VAL A 261 -90.56 -39.67 39.77
C VAL A 261 -89.33 -39.52 38.88
N LEU A 262 -89.49 -38.82 37.75
CA LEU A 262 -88.42 -38.58 36.80
C LEU A 262 -87.46 -37.45 37.25
N GLY A 263 -87.98 -36.48 38.00
CA GLY A 263 -87.27 -35.26 38.42
C GLY A 263 -88.19 -34.05 38.58
N ILE A 264 -87.64 -32.84 38.63
CA ILE A 264 -88.39 -31.57 38.64
C ILE A 264 -88.45 -30.95 37.25
N LEU A 265 -89.56 -30.31 36.89
CA LEU A 265 -89.79 -29.73 35.57
C LEU A 265 -88.64 -28.82 35.12
N GLY A 266 -88.13 -28.01 36.04
CA GLY A 266 -87.04 -27.07 35.79
C GLY A 266 -85.79 -27.73 35.22
N ASP A 267 -85.49 -29.01 35.51
CA ASP A 267 -84.28 -29.69 35.03
C ASP A 267 -84.29 -29.96 33.50
N TRP A 268 -85.46 -29.94 32.85
CA TRP A 268 -85.60 -30.15 31.41
C TRP A 268 -85.67 -28.85 30.61
N ILE A 269 -85.61 -27.70 31.27
CA ILE A 269 -85.76 -26.38 30.64
C ILE A 269 -84.40 -25.70 30.52
N GLU A 270 -84.11 -25.24 29.32
CA GLU A 270 -82.95 -24.46 28.94
C GLU A 270 -83.40 -23.12 28.34
N THR A 271 -82.64 -22.07 28.60
CA THR A 271 -82.95 -20.71 28.14
C THR A 271 -81.65 -19.95 27.96
N GLU A 272 -81.66 -18.93 27.12
CA GLU A 272 -80.58 -17.96 27.08
C GLU A 272 -80.64 -17.07 28.33
N MET A 273 -79.49 -16.51 28.72
CA MET A 273 -79.39 -15.63 29.90
C MET A 273 -80.34 -14.43 29.80
N ALA A 274 -80.50 -13.87 28.61
CA ALA A 274 -81.36 -12.71 28.36
C ALA A 274 -82.84 -12.98 28.65
N ASP A 275 -83.28 -14.24 28.52
CA ASP A 275 -84.68 -14.64 28.67
C ASP A 275 -84.96 -15.41 29.96
N ALA A 276 -83.90 -15.72 30.74
CA ALA A 276 -84.00 -16.57 31.92
C ALA A 276 -84.97 -16.01 32.97
N ALA A 277 -84.94 -14.70 33.21
CA ALA A 277 -85.84 -14.04 34.16
C ALA A 277 -87.31 -14.13 33.72
N ALA A 278 -87.59 -13.95 32.42
CA ALA A 278 -88.94 -14.06 31.88
C ALA A 278 -89.47 -15.50 31.95
N ALA A 279 -88.66 -16.48 31.54
CA ALA A 279 -89.00 -17.90 31.62
C ALA A 279 -89.25 -18.34 33.07
N GLU A 280 -88.44 -17.84 34.00
CA GLU A 280 -88.55 -18.15 35.42
C GLU A 280 -89.80 -17.53 36.05
N ALA A 281 -90.12 -16.27 35.75
CA ALA A 281 -91.37 -15.66 36.18
C ALA A 281 -92.60 -16.35 35.57
N ALA A 282 -92.50 -16.82 34.32
CA ALA A 282 -93.56 -17.52 33.61
C ALA A 282 -93.84 -18.92 34.19
N LEU A 283 -92.84 -19.61 34.73
CA LEU A 283 -93.03 -20.95 35.31
C LEU A 283 -93.20 -20.89 36.83
N GLY A 284 -92.54 -19.95 37.51
CA GLY A 284 -92.64 -19.75 38.94
C GLY A 284 -92.43 -21.05 39.71
N ARG A 285 -93.41 -21.41 40.56
CA ARG A 285 -93.38 -22.65 41.36
C ARG A 285 -93.48 -23.92 40.52
N ASP A 286 -93.94 -23.83 39.26
CA ASP A 286 -93.98 -24.98 38.37
C ASP A 286 -92.57 -25.45 37.98
N LEU A 287 -91.51 -24.65 38.21
CA LEU A 287 -90.13 -25.12 38.07
C LEU A 287 -89.79 -26.29 39.03
N GLU A 288 -90.45 -26.35 40.19
CA GLU A 288 -90.31 -27.42 41.18
C GLU A 288 -91.31 -28.58 40.97
N LEU A 289 -92.14 -28.51 39.93
CA LEU A 289 -93.16 -29.51 39.64
C LEU A 289 -92.52 -30.88 39.43
N LEU A 290 -92.87 -31.85 40.28
CA LEU A 290 -92.41 -33.23 40.15
C LEU A 290 -93.04 -33.86 38.91
N VAL A 291 -92.22 -34.31 37.97
CA VAL A 291 -92.67 -34.99 36.77
C VAL A 291 -92.68 -36.49 37.03
N VAL A 292 -93.86 -37.10 36.88
CA VAL A 292 -94.14 -38.52 37.10
C VAL A 292 -94.30 -39.22 35.76
N ASP A 293 -93.79 -40.44 35.64
CA ASP A 293 -93.77 -41.23 34.40
C ASP A 293 -95.13 -41.29 33.65
N ASN A 294 -96.22 -41.64 34.33
CA ASN A 294 -97.56 -41.80 33.76
C ASN A 294 -98.65 -41.41 34.76
N GLY A 295 -99.89 -41.27 34.25
CA GLY A 295 -101.03 -40.82 35.06
C GLY A 295 -101.41 -41.77 36.21
N ASN A 296 -101.18 -43.08 36.05
CA ASN A 296 -101.55 -44.09 37.05
C ASN A 296 -100.60 -44.04 38.26
N SER A 297 -99.33 -43.71 38.05
CA SER A 297 -98.33 -43.59 39.11
C SER A 297 -98.53 -42.35 39.99
N VAL A 298 -99.19 -41.30 39.50
CA VAL A 298 -99.40 -40.04 40.24
C VAL A 298 -100.08 -40.29 41.60
N LEU A 299 -101.11 -41.14 41.65
CA LEU A 299 -101.82 -41.45 42.90
C LEU A 299 -100.92 -42.21 43.88
N ALA A 300 -100.09 -43.13 43.40
CA ALA A 300 -99.16 -43.89 44.22
C ALA A 300 -98.06 -42.99 44.82
N VAL A 301 -97.47 -42.12 43.99
CA VAL A 301 -96.49 -41.13 44.43
C VAL A 301 -97.12 -40.16 45.45
N ALA A 302 -98.31 -39.63 45.17
CA ALA A 302 -99.02 -38.74 46.09
C ALA A 302 -99.32 -39.38 47.46
N THR A 303 -99.73 -40.66 47.47
CA THR A 303 -99.97 -41.42 48.71
C THR A 303 -98.68 -41.60 49.51
N THR A 304 -97.57 -41.88 48.82
CA THR A 304 -96.25 -42.05 49.45
C THR A 304 -95.74 -40.71 50.01
N CYS A 305 -95.98 -39.59 49.31
CA CYS A 305 -95.64 -38.24 49.75
C CYS A 305 -96.41 -37.76 50.99
N ALA A 306 -97.49 -38.43 51.42
CA ALA A 306 -98.20 -38.08 52.65
C ALA A 306 -97.32 -38.14 53.91
N THR A 307 -96.18 -38.83 53.82
CA THR A 307 -95.18 -38.95 54.90
C THR A 307 -94.01 -37.97 54.78
N VAL A 308 -93.92 -37.20 53.68
CA VAL A 308 -92.90 -36.16 53.43
C VAL A 308 -93.28 -34.88 54.17
N ARG A 309 -92.30 -34.19 54.76
CA ARG A 309 -92.55 -32.91 55.45
C ARG A 309 -92.49 -31.75 54.47
N GLY A 310 -93.66 -31.21 54.12
CA GLY A 310 -93.79 -30.00 53.31
C GLY A 310 -94.87 -30.16 52.25
N ARG A 311 -94.79 -29.39 51.16
CA ARG A 311 -95.75 -29.46 50.06
C ARG A 311 -95.03 -29.75 48.77
N VAL A 312 -95.54 -30.71 48.02
CA VAL A 312 -95.08 -31.03 46.68
C VAL A 312 -96.23 -30.93 45.70
N THR A 313 -95.94 -30.46 44.50
CA THR A 313 -96.87 -30.47 43.36
C THR A 313 -96.31 -31.44 42.33
N MET A 314 -97.15 -32.26 41.71
CA MET A 314 -96.72 -33.26 40.74
C MET A 314 -97.66 -33.34 39.55
N ALA A 315 -97.12 -33.72 38.40
CA ALA A 315 -97.85 -33.90 37.16
C ALA A 315 -97.31 -35.11 36.38
N SER A 316 -98.17 -35.79 35.63
CA SER A 316 -97.71 -36.82 34.70
C SER A 316 -97.06 -36.18 33.48
N ALA A 317 -95.97 -36.78 32.99
CA ALA A 317 -95.35 -36.45 31.71
C ALA A 317 -96.30 -36.63 30.52
N GLU A 318 -97.30 -37.52 30.65
CA GLU A 318 -98.28 -37.88 29.62
C GLU A 318 -99.55 -37.01 29.66
N LEU A 319 -99.55 -35.90 30.41
CA LEU A 319 -100.71 -35.00 30.42
C LEU A 319 -101.02 -34.53 28.99
N PRO A 320 -102.31 -34.51 28.59
CA PRO A 320 -102.68 -34.09 27.25
C PRO A 320 -102.31 -32.62 27.04
N ALA A 321 -102.02 -32.25 25.79
CA ALA A 321 -101.83 -30.84 25.44
C ALA A 321 -103.06 -30.01 25.81
N MET A 322 -102.83 -28.76 26.22
CA MET A 322 -103.89 -27.78 26.44
C MET A 322 -103.97 -26.86 25.23
N TYR A 323 -105.18 -26.62 24.72
CA TYR A 323 -105.39 -25.63 23.67
C TYR A 323 -105.40 -24.24 24.29
N ALA A 324 -104.49 -23.38 23.85
CA ALA A 324 -104.54 -21.96 24.13
C ALA A 324 -105.40 -21.22 23.11
N PRO A 325 -106.05 -20.11 23.51
CA PRO A 325 -106.71 -19.23 22.56
C PRO A 325 -105.69 -18.68 21.56
N THR A 326 -106.01 -18.71 20.27
CA THR A 326 -105.19 -18.06 19.24
C THR A 326 -105.27 -16.55 19.44
N ARG A 327 -104.14 -15.90 19.72
CA ARG A 327 -104.04 -14.43 19.85
C ARG A 327 -103.21 -13.85 18.71
N GLU A 328 -103.53 -12.61 18.33
CA GLU A 328 -102.77 -11.89 17.31
C GLU A 328 -101.37 -11.56 17.82
N THR A 329 -100.34 -12.05 17.13
CA THR A 329 -98.95 -11.65 17.38
C THR A 329 -98.77 -10.17 17.05
N ARG A 330 -98.28 -9.39 18.02
CA ARG A 330 -97.99 -7.97 17.86
C ARG A 330 -96.50 -7.71 18.03
N PRO A 331 -95.93 -6.69 17.36
CA PRO A 331 -94.55 -6.29 17.61
C PRO A 331 -94.33 -5.99 19.10
N GLY A 332 -93.33 -6.64 19.72
CA GLY A 332 -93.01 -6.47 21.14
C GLY A 332 -93.80 -7.35 22.11
N ILE A 333 -94.69 -8.23 21.62
CA ILE A 333 -95.38 -9.25 22.43
C ILE A 333 -95.18 -10.62 21.76
N GLU A 334 -94.38 -11.46 22.39
CA GLU A 334 -93.97 -12.76 21.84
C GLU A 334 -94.41 -13.91 22.78
N PRO A 335 -94.71 -15.12 22.29
CA PRO A 335 -94.96 -16.25 23.17
C PRO A 335 -93.71 -16.62 23.99
N VAL A 336 -93.83 -16.82 25.31
CA VAL A 336 -92.69 -17.26 26.15
C VAL A 336 -92.17 -18.64 25.72
N SER A 337 -93.01 -19.46 25.12
CA SER A 337 -92.59 -20.77 24.59
C SER A 337 -91.50 -20.67 23.52
N ALA A 338 -91.31 -19.52 22.87
CA ALA A 338 -90.24 -19.30 21.90
C ALA A 338 -88.88 -19.01 22.57
N THR A 339 -88.85 -18.61 23.84
CA THR A 339 -87.62 -18.25 24.56
C THR A 339 -87.04 -19.39 25.39
N VAL A 340 -87.75 -20.53 25.46
CA VAL A 340 -87.33 -21.72 26.20
C VAL A 340 -87.11 -22.91 25.26
N ARG A 341 -86.07 -23.69 25.55
CA ARG A 341 -85.82 -25.00 24.92
C ARG A 341 -86.11 -26.08 25.95
N VAL A 342 -86.77 -27.16 25.54
CA VAL A 342 -87.21 -28.22 26.45
C VAL A 342 -86.67 -29.56 25.96
N ARG A 343 -86.11 -30.36 26.87
CA ARG A 343 -85.68 -31.73 26.60
C ARG A 343 -86.89 -32.68 26.58
N ASP A 344 -86.89 -33.65 25.67
CA ASP A 344 -88.06 -34.42 25.19
C ASP A 344 -89.05 -34.93 26.27
N ALA A 345 -88.57 -35.34 27.45
CA ALA A 345 -89.42 -35.94 28.49
C ALA A 345 -90.48 -34.98 29.11
N ALA A 346 -90.32 -33.66 28.96
CA ALA A 346 -91.20 -32.67 29.58
C ALA A 346 -91.83 -31.67 28.60
N ALA A 347 -91.61 -31.82 27.30
CA ALA A 347 -92.04 -30.86 26.28
C ALA A 347 -93.54 -30.56 26.34
N THR A 348 -94.39 -31.59 26.36
CA THR A 348 -95.85 -31.42 26.43
C THR A 348 -96.31 -30.67 27.68
N LEU A 349 -95.64 -30.91 28.82
CA LEU A 349 -95.96 -30.28 30.09
C LEU A 349 -95.56 -28.79 30.08
N VAL A 350 -94.37 -28.47 29.60
CA VAL A 350 -93.92 -27.07 29.47
C VAL A 350 -94.80 -26.30 28.49
N HIS A 351 -95.12 -26.89 27.32
CA HIS A 351 -96.03 -26.26 26.36
C HIS A 351 -97.42 -26.02 26.95
N ARG A 352 -97.92 -26.95 27.77
CA ARG A 352 -99.19 -26.79 28.48
C ARG A 352 -99.16 -25.65 29.49
N LEU A 353 -98.08 -25.50 30.26
CA LEU A 353 -97.95 -24.45 31.28
C LEU A 353 -97.71 -23.05 30.69
N LEU A 354 -97.07 -22.99 29.52
CA LEU A 354 -96.77 -21.75 28.80
C LEU A 354 -97.75 -21.44 27.66
N ALA A 355 -98.85 -22.20 27.55
CA ALA A 355 -99.73 -22.19 26.37
C ALA A 355 -100.30 -20.80 26.05
N ASP A 356 -100.69 -20.03 27.08
CA ASP A 356 -101.20 -18.65 26.94
C ASP A 356 -100.37 -17.65 27.76
N THR A 357 -99.04 -17.80 27.66
CA THR A 357 -98.06 -16.97 28.36
C THR A 357 -97.17 -16.20 27.35
N TRP A 358 -97.08 -14.89 27.53
CA TRP A 358 -96.46 -13.95 26.59
C TRP A 358 -95.36 -13.12 27.25
N VAL A 359 -94.29 -12.79 26.52
CA VAL A 359 -93.19 -11.93 26.96
C VAL A 359 -93.27 -10.55 26.31
N VAL A 360 -93.02 -9.52 27.11
CA VAL A 360 -92.94 -8.11 26.68
C VAL A 360 -91.71 -7.43 27.28
N THR A 361 -91.40 -6.21 26.82
CA THR A 361 -90.22 -5.47 27.28
C THR A 361 -90.36 -4.97 28.72
N ASP A 362 -91.51 -4.38 29.08
CA ASP A 362 -91.71 -3.68 30.34
C ASP A 362 -93.12 -3.87 30.93
N LEU A 363 -93.25 -3.54 32.21
CA LEU A 363 -94.48 -3.74 32.97
C LEU A 363 -95.65 -2.89 32.47
N ALA A 364 -95.39 -1.70 31.94
CA ALA A 364 -96.44 -0.84 31.41
C ALA A 364 -97.11 -1.49 30.19
N THR A 365 -96.30 -2.03 29.29
CA THR A 365 -96.76 -2.81 28.13
C THR A 365 -97.49 -4.06 28.58
N ALA A 366 -97.02 -4.74 29.63
CA ALA A 366 -97.69 -5.92 30.18
C ALA A 366 -99.11 -5.60 30.69
N LEU A 367 -99.25 -4.51 31.44
CA LEU A 367 -100.55 -4.05 31.97
C LEU A 367 -101.50 -3.65 30.84
N GLU A 368 -101.03 -2.88 29.86
CA GLU A 368 -101.85 -2.50 28.70
C GLU A 368 -102.34 -3.73 27.93
N ALA A 369 -101.44 -4.66 27.63
CA ALA A 369 -101.77 -5.88 26.90
C ALA A 369 -102.77 -6.74 27.70
N SER A 370 -102.61 -6.86 29.02
CA SER A 370 -103.51 -7.62 29.90
C SER A 370 -104.92 -7.03 29.98
N ALA A 371 -105.07 -5.72 29.80
CA ALA A 371 -106.36 -5.05 29.82
C ALA A 371 -107.05 -5.04 28.45
N THR A 372 -106.32 -5.32 27.36
CA THR A 372 -106.80 -5.13 25.99
C THR A 372 -106.71 -6.42 25.16
N THR A 373 -105.55 -6.66 24.57
CA THR A 373 -105.32 -7.58 23.45
C THR A 373 -105.03 -9.00 23.92
N HIS A 374 -104.44 -9.11 25.10
CA HIS A 374 -104.04 -10.34 25.75
C HIS A 374 -104.81 -10.53 27.07
N ALA A 375 -106.08 -10.07 27.10
CA ALA A 375 -106.95 -10.24 28.26
C ALA A 375 -107.12 -11.72 28.62
N GLY A 376 -106.93 -12.04 29.90
CA GLY A 376 -106.94 -13.42 30.42
C GLY A 376 -105.67 -14.23 30.14
N ALA A 377 -104.67 -13.67 29.44
CA ALA A 377 -103.36 -14.31 29.27
C ALA A 377 -102.45 -14.02 30.47
N ARG A 378 -101.39 -14.81 30.61
CA ARG A 378 -100.26 -14.47 31.48
C ARG A 378 -99.25 -13.66 30.67
N ILE A 379 -98.75 -12.56 31.22
CA ILE A 379 -97.82 -11.68 30.53
C ILE A 379 -96.62 -11.41 31.44
N VAL A 380 -95.43 -11.78 31.00
CA VAL A 380 -94.17 -11.57 31.71
C VAL A 380 -93.33 -10.51 31.02
N THR A 381 -92.55 -9.77 31.80
CA THR A 381 -91.55 -8.86 31.25
C THR A 381 -90.19 -9.56 31.14
N ARG A 382 -89.29 -9.03 30.31
CA ARG A 382 -87.89 -9.50 30.27
C ARG A 382 -87.15 -9.36 31.60
N ALA A 383 -87.61 -8.46 32.48
CA ALA A 383 -87.08 -8.29 33.83
C ALA A 383 -87.66 -9.28 34.86
N GLY A 384 -88.64 -10.10 34.48
CA GLY A 384 -89.25 -11.12 35.36
C GLY A 384 -90.47 -10.64 36.16
N GLU A 385 -91.10 -9.53 35.76
CA GLU A 385 -92.39 -9.12 36.33
C GLU A 385 -93.51 -9.90 35.66
N LEU A 386 -94.57 -10.25 36.39
CA LEU A 386 -95.67 -11.08 35.87
C LEU A 386 -97.03 -10.43 36.12
N VAL A 387 -97.83 -10.31 35.08
CA VAL A 387 -99.28 -10.10 35.15
C VAL A 387 -99.96 -11.45 34.88
N ASP A 388 -100.70 -11.99 35.85
CA ASP A 388 -101.39 -13.27 35.68
C ASP A 388 -102.72 -13.13 34.92
N ALA A 389 -103.35 -14.27 34.62
CA ALA A 389 -104.62 -14.32 33.89
C ALA A 389 -105.80 -13.59 34.60
N LEU A 390 -105.67 -13.31 35.91
CA LEU A 390 -106.66 -12.55 36.69
C LEU A 390 -106.28 -11.06 36.81
N GLY A 391 -105.20 -10.62 36.15
CA GLY A 391 -104.69 -9.26 36.24
C GLY A 391 -103.90 -8.97 37.51
N ARG A 392 -103.51 -9.98 38.29
CA ARG A 392 -102.66 -9.79 39.48
C ARG A 392 -101.22 -9.60 39.06
N VAL A 393 -100.56 -8.64 39.69
CA VAL A 393 -99.19 -8.25 39.37
C VAL A 393 -98.23 -8.82 40.42
N THR A 394 -97.19 -9.50 39.96
CA THR A 394 -96.05 -9.99 40.76
C THR A 394 -94.80 -9.23 40.31
N VAL A 395 -94.12 -8.58 41.26
CA VAL A 395 -92.90 -7.80 41.03
C VAL A 395 -91.87 -8.10 42.12
N GLY A 396 -90.60 -7.79 41.83
CA GLY A 396 -89.48 -7.99 42.74
C GLY A 396 -88.74 -9.31 42.49
N THR A 397 -87.56 -9.43 43.07
CA THR A 397 -86.72 -10.64 42.95
C THR A 397 -87.28 -11.75 43.84
N PRO A 398 -87.47 -12.98 43.34
CA PRO A 398 -87.92 -14.11 44.15
C PRO A 398 -86.98 -14.32 45.36
N THR A 399 -87.52 -14.26 46.58
CA THR A 399 -86.78 -14.59 47.79
C THR A 399 -87.04 -16.04 48.18
N GLY A 400 -86.21 -16.95 47.66
CA GLY A 400 -86.03 -18.32 48.16
C GLY A 400 -84.72 -18.43 48.96
N ASN A 401 -84.50 -19.51 49.71
CA ASN A 401 -83.31 -19.74 50.57
C ASN A 401 -81.98 -19.91 49.81
N GLY A 402 -81.84 -19.33 48.62
CA GLY A 402 -80.59 -19.26 47.86
C GLY A 402 -80.41 -17.88 47.26
N ALA A 403 -79.16 -17.44 47.15
CA ALA A 403 -78.77 -16.07 46.87
C ALA A 403 -79.37 -15.49 45.57
N GLY A 404 -80.51 -14.80 45.66
CA GLY A 404 -81.01 -13.74 44.75
C GLY A 404 -81.31 -14.07 43.28
N GLU A 405 -80.72 -15.12 42.71
CA GLU A 405 -80.82 -15.52 41.32
C GLU A 405 -81.61 -16.81 41.15
N GLY A 406 -82.49 -16.79 40.17
CA GLY A 406 -83.38 -17.90 39.86
C GLY A 406 -82.68 -19.18 39.37
N LEU A 407 -83.40 -20.31 39.40
CA LEU A 407 -82.92 -21.63 38.98
C LEU A 407 -82.50 -21.64 37.50
N LEU A 408 -83.31 -21.01 36.63
CA LEU A 408 -83.02 -20.98 35.19
C LEU A 408 -81.90 -19.99 34.87
N ALA A 409 -81.85 -18.86 35.58
CA ALA A 409 -80.78 -17.87 35.45
C ALA A 409 -79.42 -18.48 35.81
N ARG A 410 -79.30 -19.17 36.94
CA ARG A 410 -78.05 -19.86 37.34
C ARG A 410 -77.60 -20.92 36.33
N ARG A 411 -78.54 -21.67 35.75
CA ARG A 411 -78.22 -22.68 34.72
C ARG A 411 -77.76 -22.04 33.41
N ALA A 412 -78.43 -20.97 32.98
CA ALA A 412 -78.00 -20.20 31.81
C ALA A 412 -76.62 -19.57 32.03
N GLU A 413 -76.33 -19.07 33.24
CA GLU A 413 -75.02 -18.53 33.60
C GLU A 413 -73.96 -19.62 33.52
N LEU A 414 -74.22 -20.78 34.13
CA LEU A 414 -73.30 -21.91 34.11
C LEU A 414 -72.98 -22.36 32.67
N ALA A 415 -73.98 -22.40 31.79
CA ALA A 415 -73.78 -22.71 30.38
C ALA A 415 -72.88 -21.67 29.68
N GLN A 416 -73.10 -20.38 29.92
CA GLN A 416 -72.26 -19.31 29.38
C GLN A 416 -70.83 -19.36 29.93
N LEU A 417 -70.65 -19.59 31.22
CA LEU A 417 -69.33 -19.73 31.85
C LEU A 417 -68.58 -20.95 31.31
N THR A 418 -69.28 -22.08 31.11
CA THR A 418 -68.70 -23.29 30.49
C THR A 418 -68.22 -23.00 29.07
N GLN A 419 -69.01 -22.28 28.28
CA GLN A 419 -68.60 -21.85 26.95
C GLN A 419 -67.39 -20.88 27.03
N ARG A 420 -67.41 -19.91 27.95
CA ARG A 420 -66.28 -18.98 28.14
C ARG A 420 -65.00 -19.70 28.54
N LEU A 421 -65.06 -20.71 29.41
CA LEU A 421 -63.91 -21.56 29.76
C LEU A 421 -63.33 -22.27 28.55
N SER A 422 -64.18 -22.79 27.65
CA SER A 422 -63.70 -23.44 26.41
C SER A 422 -62.98 -22.45 25.48
N ILE A 423 -63.49 -21.22 25.36
CA ILE A 423 -62.87 -20.17 24.56
C ILE A 423 -61.54 -19.75 25.18
N LEU A 424 -61.51 -19.51 26.50
CA LEU A 424 -60.29 -19.16 27.22
C LEU A 424 -59.21 -20.26 27.09
N ALA A 425 -59.59 -21.54 27.12
CA ALA A 425 -58.67 -22.64 26.92
C ALA A 425 -57.98 -22.59 25.54
N ILE A 426 -58.76 -22.35 24.48
CA ILE A 426 -58.24 -22.23 23.10
C ILE A 426 -57.34 -20.99 22.96
N GLU A 427 -57.76 -19.84 23.49
CA GLU A 427 -56.96 -18.60 23.47
C GLU A 427 -55.62 -18.79 24.20
N MET A 428 -55.63 -19.44 25.36
CA MET A 428 -54.41 -19.74 26.12
C MET A 428 -53.49 -20.69 25.36
N GLU A 429 -54.01 -21.77 24.78
CA GLU A 429 -53.20 -22.74 24.03
C GLU A 429 -52.49 -22.09 22.83
N LEU A 430 -53.20 -21.22 22.10
CA LEU A 430 -52.63 -20.46 20.98
C LEU A 430 -51.48 -19.55 21.45
N LEU A 431 -51.72 -18.77 22.50
CA LEU A 431 -50.71 -17.83 23.03
C LEU A 431 -49.51 -18.55 23.66
N GLU A 432 -49.72 -19.71 24.30
CA GLU A 432 -48.64 -20.57 24.81
C GLU A 432 -47.77 -21.11 23.67
N GLY A 433 -48.38 -21.53 22.56
CA GLY A 433 -47.67 -21.92 21.34
C GLY A 433 -46.85 -20.78 20.74
N GLU A 434 -47.42 -19.59 20.61
CA GLU A 434 -46.73 -18.40 20.12
C GLU A 434 -45.56 -17.99 21.05
N ALA A 435 -45.77 -18.04 22.37
CA ALA A 435 -44.74 -17.74 23.35
C ALA A 435 -43.57 -18.73 23.25
N ALA A 436 -43.84 -20.03 23.10
CA ALA A 436 -42.81 -21.06 22.93
C ALA A 436 -41.97 -20.84 21.65
N VAL A 437 -42.62 -20.50 20.54
CA VAL A 437 -41.92 -20.17 19.28
C VAL A 437 -41.04 -18.93 19.44
N LEU A 438 -41.55 -17.88 20.09
CA LEU A 438 -40.77 -16.66 20.34
C LEU A 438 -39.60 -16.89 21.29
N LEU A 439 -39.77 -17.72 22.32
CA LEU A 439 -38.69 -18.11 23.22
C LEU A 439 -37.56 -18.80 22.46
N ALA A 440 -37.89 -19.79 21.62
CA ALA A 440 -36.91 -20.49 20.80
C ALA A 440 -36.18 -19.55 19.84
N ARG A 441 -36.90 -18.62 19.19
CA ARG A 441 -36.29 -17.60 18.32
C ARG A 441 -35.40 -16.63 19.09
N SER A 442 -35.80 -16.23 20.29
CA SER A 442 -35.00 -15.37 21.18
C SER A 442 -33.69 -16.06 21.57
N ASP A 443 -33.74 -17.33 21.95
CA ASP A 443 -32.54 -18.09 22.32
C ASP A 443 -31.60 -18.32 21.12
N GLU A 444 -32.16 -18.58 19.94
CA GLU A 444 -31.38 -18.66 18.71
C GLU A 444 -30.71 -17.30 18.38
N ALA A 445 -31.45 -16.19 18.48
CA ALA A 445 -30.90 -14.85 18.28
C ALA A 445 -29.76 -14.54 19.27
N ARG A 446 -29.92 -14.89 20.55
CA ARG A 446 -28.86 -14.75 21.57
C ARG A 446 -27.64 -15.62 21.28
N LEU A 447 -27.82 -16.81 20.72
CA LEU A 447 -26.71 -17.67 20.33
C LEU A 447 -25.94 -17.06 19.14
N ARG A 448 -26.65 -16.59 18.11
CA ARG A 448 -26.05 -15.91 16.95
C ARG A 448 -25.29 -14.67 17.39
N HIS A 449 -25.88 -13.84 18.24
CA HIS A 449 -25.23 -12.66 18.81
C HIS A 449 -23.89 -13.01 19.48
N ARG A 450 -23.87 -14.02 20.38
CA ARG A 450 -22.63 -14.50 21.02
C ARG A 450 -21.58 -14.97 20.01
N GLN A 451 -21.99 -15.69 18.97
CA GLN A 451 -21.05 -16.15 17.93
C GLN A 451 -20.42 -14.98 17.15
N VAL A 452 -21.20 -13.94 16.84
CA VAL A 452 -20.68 -12.74 16.17
C VAL A 452 -19.76 -11.95 17.11
N GLU A 453 -20.11 -11.81 18.40
CA GLU A 453 -19.23 -11.17 19.39
C GLU A 453 -17.89 -11.92 19.57
N ASP A 454 -17.92 -13.25 19.64
CA ASP A 454 -16.70 -14.07 19.73
C ASP A 454 -15.82 -13.89 18.49
N ARG A 455 -16.42 -13.85 17.29
CA ARG A 455 -15.71 -13.55 16.05
C ARG A 455 -15.11 -12.15 16.07
N LEU A 456 -15.87 -11.14 16.48
CA LEU A 456 -15.40 -9.76 16.59
C LEU A 456 -14.23 -9.64 17.56
N SER A 457 -14.28 -10.33 18.71
CA SER A 457 -13.19 -10.38 19.69
C SER A 457 -11.92 -10.99 19.09
N ASN A 458 -12.05 -12.08 18.33
CA ASN A 458 -10.92 -12.71 17.63
C ASN A 458 -10.33 -11.80 16.55
N VAL A 459 -11.16 -11.14 15.74
CA VAL A 459 -10.71 -10.18 14.71
C VAL A 459 -10.00 -9.00 15.36
N ARG A 460 -10.53 -8.44 16.45
CA ARG A 460 -9.89 -7.36 17.23
C ARG A 460 -8.51 -7.76 17.75
N ARG A 461 -8.37 -9.00 18.24
CA ARG A 461 -7.04 -9.53 18.63
C ARG A 461 -6.11 -9.60 17.42
N GLY A 462 -6.60 -10.07 16.28
CA GLY A 462 -5.84 -10.11 15.03
C GLY A 462 -5.38 -8.74 14.52
N ILE A 463 -6.16 -7.68 14.74
CA ILE A 463 -5.78 -6.29 14.44
C ILE A 463 -4.56 -5.89 15.28
N ILE A 464 -4.61 -6.12 16.59
CA ILE A 464 -3.51 -5.80 17.52
C ILE A 464 -2.25 -6.59 17.17
N ASP A 465 -2.39 -7.89 16.87
CA ASP A 465 -1.25 -8.73 16.47
C ASP A 465 -0.63 -8.22 15.15
N ALA A 466 -1.44 -7.84 14.17
CA ALA A 466 -0.95 -7.29 12.91
C ALA A 466 -0.26 -5.92 13.09
N GLU A 467 -0.77 -5.06 13.95
CA GLU A 467 -0.12 -3.80 14.34
C GLU A 467 1.24 -4.05 14.99
N TYR A 468 1.30 -4.96 15.96
CA TYR A 468 2.53 -5.32 16.64
C TYR A 468 3.60 -5.84 15.67
N GLN A 469 3.22 -6.73 14.74
CA GLN A 469 4.18 -7.24 13.75
C GLN A 469 4.61 -6.17 12.74
N ARG A 470 3.72 -5.24 12.35
CA ARG A 470 4.09 -4.08 11.54
C ARG A 470 5.16 -3.25 12.25
N ASP A 471 4.95 -2.90 13.51
CA ASP A 471 5.88 -2.06 14.28
C ASP A 471 7.22 -2.74 14.47
N ARG A 472 7.22 -4.05 14.68
CA ARG A 472 8.45 -4.85 14.73
C ARG A 472 9.22 -4.81 13.40
N CYS A 473 8.54 -4.92 12.26
CA CYS A 473 9.18 -4.78 10.95
C CYS A 473 9.73 -3.37 10.75
N GLU A 474 9.00 -2.33 11.18
CA GLU A 474 9.44 -0.92 11.10
C GLU A 474 10.73 -0.68 11.91
N GLN A 475 10.80 -1.22 13.14
CA GLN A 475 12.01 -1.16 13.97
C GLN A 475 13.20 -1.87 13.30
N MET A 476 12.95 -3.02 12.66
CA MET A 476 14.01 -3.74 11.95
C MET A 476 14.49 -2.97 10.73
N ILE A 477 13.58 -2.37 9.95
CA ILE A 477 13.92 -1.49 8.82
C ILE A 477 14.82 -0.34 9.30
N GLN A 478 14.42 0.37 10.36
CA GLN A 478 15.21 1.49 10.90
C GLN A 478 16.60 1.04 11.35
N ARG A 479 16.70 -0.14 11.98
CA ARG A 479 17.99 -0.72 12.39
C ARG A 479 18.88 -1.01 11.19
N VAL A 480 18.36 -1.69 10.17
CA VAL A 480 19.11 -2.06 8.96
C VAL A 480 19.51 -0.81 8.16
N GLU A 481 18.64 0.21 8.07
CA GLU A 481 18.95 1.51 7.46
C GLU A 481 20.08 2.22 8.22
N HIS A 482 20.07 2.17 9.56
CA HIS A 482 21.15 2.73 10.38
C HIS A 482 22.49 2.00 10.16
N GLU A 483 22.49 0.66 10.20
CA GLU A 483 23.68 -0.15 9.94
C GLU A 483 24.21 0.05 8.49
N GLN A 484 23.33 0.24 7.51
CA GLN A 484 23.73 0.56 6.14
C GLN A 484 24.33 1.97 6.03
N SER A 485 23.83 2.93 6.81
CA SER A 485 24.34 4.31 6.81
C SER A 485 25.75 4.43 7.41
N THR A 486 26.06 3.67 8.46
CA THR A 486 27.40 3.65 9.08
C THR A 486 28.43 3.04 8.14
N LEU A 487 28.02 2.05 7.34
CA LEU A 487 28.80 1.46 6.25
C LEU A 487 29.19 2.42 5.11
N SER A 488 28.49 3.55 4.96
CA SER A 488 28.82 4.58 3.98
C SER A 488 29.79 5.64 4.50
N LEU A 489 30.06 5.65 5.81
CA LEU A 489 30.96 6.59 6.49
C LEU A 489 32.35 5.98 6.76
N GLU A 490 32.47 4.66 6.78
CA GLU A 490 33.72 3.89 6.81
C GLU A 490 34.25 3.61 5.41
#